data_AF-A0A6J4JPY8-F1
#
_entry.id   AF-A0A6J4JPY8-F1
#
_cell.length_a   1.000
_cell.length_b   1.000
_cell.length_c   1.000
_cell.angle_alpha   90.00
_cell.angle_beta   90.00
_cell.angle_gamma   90.00
#
_symmetry.space_group_name_H-M   'P 1'
#
loop_
_entity.id
_entity.type
_entity.pdbx_description
1 polymer ?
#
loop_
_entity_poly.entity_id
_entity_poly.type
_entity_poly.pdbx_seq_one_letter_code
_entity_poly.pdbx_strand_id
1 'polypeptide(L)'
;MDEMLELMGRFQEEMVQAGVLLAAEGFEDPAETVVVDHGSEPPVVTDGPYGETHELFGGFFMINVASKEEAVEWAKRAPGTGPGFKTEIRRVSSIDEFPQDNPWIQKERAWREATGQL
;
A
#
# COMPACT_ATOMS: atom_id res chain seq x y z
N MET A 1 7.72 -2.57 21.96
CA MET A 1 8.18 -2.43 20.56
C MET A 1 8.52 -3.80 20.00
N ASP A 2 9.33 -4.58 20.73
CA ASP A 2 9.74 -5.94 20.35
C ASP A 2 8.59 -6.92 20.10
N GLU A 3 7.54 -6.92 20.93
CA GLU A 3 6.39 -7.82 20.77
C GLU A 3 5.58 -7.53 19.49
N MET A 4 5.35 -6.25 19.16
CA MET A 4 4.62 -5.87 17.95
C MET A 4 5.45 -6.20 16.69
N LEU A 5 6.77 -5.99 16.74
CA LEU A 5 7.67 -6.39 15.67
C LEU A 5 7.63 -7.90 15.44
N GLU A 6 7.61 -8.70 16.51
CA GLU A 6 7.51 -10.15 16.40
C GLU A 6 6.15 -10.60 15.82
N LEU A 7 5.04 -10.04 16.28
CA LEU A 7 3.71 -10.35 15.76
C LEU A 7 3.58 -9.99 14.27
N MET A 8 4.08 -8.81 13.87
CA MET A 8 4.13 -8.38 12.47
C MET A 8 5.02 -9.29 11.64
N GLY A 9 6.20 -9.67 12.15
CA GLY A 9 7.11 -10.58 11.48
C GLY A 9 6.48 -11.96 11.22
N ARG A 10 5.82 -12.54 12.22
CA ARG A 10 5.09 -13.82 12.06
C ARG A 10 3.97 -13.72 11.03
N PHE A 11 3.18 -12.66 11.07
CA PHE A 11 2.11 -12.46 10.10
C PHE A 11 2.63 -12.27 8.67
N GLN A 12 3.73 -11.53 8.49
CA GLN A 12 4.40 -11.42 7.21
C GLN A 12 4.93 -12.78 6.73
N GLU A 13 5.55 -13.56 7.61
CA GLU A 13 6.04 -14.90 7.28
C GLU A 13 4.90 -15.81 6.79
N GLU A 14 3.72 -15.77 7.43
CA GLU A 14 2.54 -16.53 6.98
C GLU A 14 2.12 -16.14 5.55
N MET A 15 2.14 -14.84 5.20
CA MET A 15 1.81 -14.38 3.85
C MET A 15 2.88 -14.75 2.82
N VAL A 16 4.16 -14.73 3.21
CA VAL A 16 5.28 -15.19 2.36
C VAL A 16 5.16 -16.67 2.08
N GLN A 17 4.92 -17.50 3.11
CA GLN A 17 4.76 -18.95 2.96
C GLN A 17 3.54 -19.31 2.12
N ALA A 18 2.46 -18.52 2.21
CA ALA A 18 1.29 -18.67 1.35
C ALA A 18 1.53 -18.19 -0.10
N GLY A 19 2.63 -17.49 -0.37
CA GLY A 19 2.97 -16.96 -1.70
C GLY A 19 2.14 -15.75 -2.12
N VAL A 20 1.48 -15.07 -1.17
CA VAL A 20 0.58 -13.95 -1.46
C VAL A 20 1.23 -12.59 -1.24
N LEU A 21 2.34 -12.49 -0.50
CA LEU A 21 2.95 -11.20 -0.17
C LEU A 21 3.70 -10.59 -1.35
N LEU A 22 3.34 -9.36 -1.73
CA LEU A 22 4.07 -8.54 -2.70
C LEU A 22 4.92 -7.46 -2.01
N ALA A 23 4.39 -6.83 -0.97
CA ALA A 23 5.11 -5.83 -0.17
C ALA A 23 4.49 -5.70 1.24
N ALA A 24 5.31 -5.33 2.23
CA ALA A 24 4.87 -5.03 3.59
C ALA A 24 5.77 -3.94 4.19
N GLU A 25 5.33 -2.68 4.11
CA GLU A 25 6.17 -1.55 4.50
C GLU A 25 5.49 -0.69 5.56
N GLY A 26 6.25 -0.31 6.58
CA GLY A 26 5.87 0.71 7.55
C GLY A 26 6.20 2.10 7.02
N PHE A 27 5.38 3.09 7.36
CA PHE A 27 5.70 4.48 7.08
C PHE A 27 6.45 5.13 8.25
N GLU A 28 7.22 6.17 7.94
CA GLU A 28 7.86 7.01 8.95
C GLU A 28 6.85 7.84 9.74
N ASP A 29 7.32 8.57 10.75
CA ASP A 29 6.47 9.47 11.54
C ASP A 29 5.78 10.48 10.61
N PRO A 30 4.44 10.61 10.63
CA PRO A 30 3.72 11.59 9.81
C PRO A 30 4.21 13.03 9.97
N ALA A 31 4.85 13.37 11.10
CA ALA A 31 5.46 14.68 11.31
C ALA A 31 6.65 14.98 10.36
N GLU A 32 7.27 13.95 9.79
CA GLU A 32 8.40 14.06 8.85
C GLU A 32 7.93 14.10 7.38
N THR A 33 6.62 14.02 7.14
CA THR A 33 6.06 14.01 5.77
C THR A 33 5.88 15.42 5.22
N VAL A 34 5.73 15.52 3.90
CA VAL A 34 5.35 16.77 3.22
C VAL A 34 4.18 16.52 2.28
N VAL A 35 3.39 17.58 2.07
CA VAL A 35 2.26 17.61 1.16
C VAL A 35 2.54 18.59 0.04
N VAL A 36 2.34 18.15 -1.21
CA VAL A 36 2.39 19.01 -2.39
C VAL A 36 0.96 19.29 -2.85
N ASP A 37 0.52 20.55 -2.72
CA ASP A 37 -0.78 21.03 -3.17
C ASP A 37 -0.69 21.62 -4.58
N HIS A 38 -1.41 20.99 -5.52
CA HIS A 38 -1.48 21.37 -6.93
C HIS A 38 -2.60 22.38 -7.25
N GLY A 39 -3.27 22.94 -6.24
CA GLY A 39 -4.31 23.97 -6.41
C GLY A 39 -3.81 25.34 -6.87
N SER A 40 -2.49 25.53 -6.97
CA SER A 40 -1.87 26.76 -7.45
C SER A 40 -0.64 26.47 -8.32
N GLU A 41 -0.18 27.49 -9.06
CA GLU A 41 1.01 27.43 -9.91
C GLU A 41 2.02 28.50 -9.46
N PRO A 42 3.23 28.12 -9.00
CA PRO A 42 3.70 26.74 -8.81
C PRO A 42 2.99 26.03 -7.64
N PRO A 43 3.04 24.67 -7.59
CA PRO A 43 2.52 23.92 -6.46
C PRO A 43 3.12 24.37 -5.13
N VAL A 44 2.32 24.32 -4.07
CA VAL A 44 2.73 24.69 -2.71
C VAL A 44 3.14 23.45 -1.94
N VAL A 45 4.22 23.54 -1.17
CA VAL A 45 4.68 22.45 -0.29
C VAL A 45 4.45 22.84 1.16
N THR A 46 3.84 21.95 1.94
CA THR A 46 3.63 22.13 3.39
C THR A 46 4.14 20.93 4.17
N ASP A 47 4.80 21.19 5.29
CA ASP A 47 5.26 20.15 6.23
C ASP A 47 4.06 19.51 6.95
N GLY A 48 4.20 18.22 7.26
CA GLY A 48 3.18 17.40 7.89
C GLY A 48 2.26 16.66 6.91
N PRO A 49 1.31 15.85 7.42
CA PRO A 49 0.48 14.96 6.61
C PRO A 49 -0.67 15.67 5.89
N TYR A 50 -1.18 15.06 4.81
CA TYR A 50 -2.28 15.58 3.99
C TYR A 50 -3.64 15.66 4.72
N GLY A 51 -3.87 14.82 5.74
CA GLY A 51 -5.16 14.64 6.39
C GLY A 51 -5.29 15.30 7.76
N GLU A 52 -6.50 15.26 8.32
CA GLU A 52 -6.70 15.55 9.75
C GLU A 52 -5.85 14.57 10.58
N THR A 53 -5.19 15.08 11.62
CA THR A 53 -4.23 14.34 12.46
C THR A 53 -4.80 13.14 13.23
N HIS A 54 -6.07 12.80 13.03
CA HIS A 54 -6.80 11.76 13.76
C HIS A 54 -6.81 10.39 13.07
N GLU A 55 -6.58 10.32 11.75
CA GLU A 55 -6.56 9.07 10.98
C GLU A 55 -5.28 9.00 10.14
N LEU A 56 -4.19 8.53 10.75
CA LEU A 56 -2.87 8.43 10.12
C LEU A 56 -2.58 6.99 9.71
N PHE A 57 -1.95 6.82 8.54
CA PHE A 57 -1.50 5.51 8.06
C PHE A 57 -0.14 5.17 8.66
N GLY A 58 -0.02 4.00 9.29
CA GLY A 58 1.26 3.50 9.81
C GLY A 58 2.03 2.62 8.82
N GLY A 59 1.42 2.26 7.69
CA GLY A 59 2.03 1.36 6.70
C GLY A 59 0.98 0.68 5.83
N PHE A 60 1.43 -0.25 4.99
CA PHE A 60 0.57 -1.04 4.11
C PHE A 60 1.08 -2.46 3.90
N PHE A 61 0.16 -3.32 3.49
CA PHE A 61 0.47 -4.62 2.87
C PHE A 61 -0.05 -4.60 1.44
N MET A 62 0.76 -5.09 0.51
CA MET A 62 0.34 -5.41 -0.85
C MET A 62 0.37 -6.93 -1.00
N ILE A 63 -0.77 -7.50 -1.38
CA ILE A 63 -0.93 -8.95 -1.52
C ILE A 63 -1.56 -9.29 -2.87
N ASN A 64 -1.15 -10.41 -3.45
CA ASN A 64 -1.74 -11.00 -4.64
C ASN A 64 -2.64 -12.17 -4.22
N VAL A 65 -3.95 -11.97 -4.35
CA VAL A 65 -4.98 -12.92 -3.91
C VAL A 65 -6.07 -13.04 -4.97
N ALA A 66 -6.82 -14.13 -4.96
CA ALA A 66 -7.80 -14.42 -6.01
C ALA A 66 -9.05 -13.53 -5.92
N SER A 67 -9.34 -12.96 -4.76
CA SER A 67 -10.53 -12.13 -4.56
C SER A 67 -10.41 -11.09 -3.45
N LYS A 68 -11.35 -10.15 -3.43
CA LYS A 68 -11.48 -9.17 -2.34
C LYS A 68 -11.78 -9.86 -1.02
N GLU A 69 -12.58 -10.92 -1.05
CA GLU A 69 -12.94 -11.70 0.14
C GLU A 69 -11.71 -12.36 0.75
N GLU A 70 -10.80 -12.91 -0.07
CA GLU A 70 -9.54 -13.44 0.40
C GLU A 70 -8.66 -12.33 1.03
N ALA A 71 -8.60 -11.15 0.41
CA ALA A 71 -7.91 -10.00 1.00
C ALA A 71 -8.50 -9.59 2.37
N VAL A 72 -9.83 -9.67 2.52
CA VAL A 72 -10.53 -9.40 3.79
C VAL A 72 -10.14 -10.43 4.86
N GLU A 73 -10.02 -11.71 4.50
CA GLU A 73 -9.61 -12.76 5.45
C GLU A 73 -8.16 -12.56 5.92
N TRP A 74 -7.26 -12.11 5.05
CA TRP A 74 -5.91 -11.69 5.47
C TRP A 74 -5.95 -10.46 6.37
N ALA A 75 -6.70 -9.42 6.01
CA ALA A 75 -6.79 -8.19 6.81
C ALA A 75 -7.34 -8.42 8.22
N LYS A 76 -8.28 -9.36 8.39
CA LYS A 76 -8.82 -9.75 9.72
C LYS A 76 -7.77 -10.38 10.65
N ARG A 77 -6.69 -10.94 10.09
CA ARG A 77 -5.58 -11.57 10.81
C ARG A 77 -4.44 -10.61 11.12
N ALA A 78 -4.45 -9.40 10.54
CA ALA A 78 -3.37 -8.44 10.70
C ALA A 78 -3.14 -8.09 12.19
N PRO A 79 -1.89 -8.09 12.68
CA PRO A 79 -1.56 -7.62 14.02
C PRO A 79 -1.80 -6.11 14.07
N GLY A 80 -2.61 -5.67 15.03
CA GLY A 80 -3.08 -4.29 15.07
C GLY A 80 -4.33 -4.19 15.93
N THR A 81 -4.19 -4.60 17.20
CA THR A 81 -5.33 -4.73 18.11
C THR A 81 -5.47 -3.50 18.99
N GLY A 82 -6.59 -2.79 18.84
CA GLY A 82 -7.02 -1.74 19.74
C GLY A 82 -8.26 -1.00 19.20
N PRO A 83 -9.15 -0.49 20.05
CA PRO A 83 -10.23 0.38 19.60
C PRO A 83 -9.68 1.53 18.75
N GLY A 84 -10.22 1.69 17.53
CA GLY A 84 -9.84 2.78 16.62
C GLY A 84 -8.87 2.38 15.49
N PHE A 85 -8.24 1.21 15.52
CA PHE A 85 -7.43 0.74 14.39
C PHE A 85 -8.32 0.22 13.25
N LYS A 86 -8.03 0.66 12.02
CA LYS A 86 -8.80 0.29 10.81
C LYS A 86 -7.83 -0.06 9.70
N THR A 87 -8.19 -1.07 8.90
CA THR A 87 -7.47 -1.44 7.68
C THR A 87 -8.39 -1.19 6.49
N GLU A 88 -7.98 -0.31 5.58
CA GLU A 88 -8.67 -0.11 4.32
C GLU A 88 -8.18 -1.12 3.28
N ILE A 89 -9.10 -1.76 2.56
CA ILE A 89 -8.80 -2.73 1.51
C ILE A 89 -9.14 -2.10 0.16
N ARG A 90 -8.14 -1.90 -0.69
CA ARG A 90 -8.28 -1.36 -2.04
C ARG A 90 -7.61 -2.28 -3.06
N ARG A 91 -8.29 -2.50 -4.19
CA ARG A 91 -7.74 -3.25 -5.33
C ARG A 91 -6.81 -2.35 -6.13
N VAL A 92 -5.60 -2.84 -6.41
CA VAL A 92 -4.71 -2.23 -7.40
C VAL A 92 -5.18 -2.67 -8.80
N SER A 93 -5.37 -1.70 -9.71
CA SER A 93 -5.77 -2.02 -11.10
C SER A 93 -4.58 -2.61 -11.88
N SER A 94 -4.84 -3.61 -12.71
CA SER A 94 -3.85 -4.17 -13.64
C SER A 94 -3.63 -3.22 -14.82
N ILE A 95 -2.42 -3.23 -15.37
CA ILE A 95 -2.08 -2.54 -16.61
C ILE A 95 -2.92 -3.04 -17.80
N ASP A 96 -3.44 -4.27 -17.74
CA ASP A 96 -4.33 -4.85 -18.77
C ASP A 96 -5.70 -4.18 -18.83
N GLU A 97 -6.10 -3.46 -17.78
CA GLU A 97 -7.42 -2.81 -17.69
C GLU A 97 -7.46 -1.43 -18.38
N PHE A 98 -6.31 -0.91 -18.82
CA PHE A 98 -6.21 0.37 -19.50
C PHE A 98 -6.29 0.23 -21.04
N PRO A 99 -6.52 1.30 -21.80
CA PRO A 99 -6.52 1.25 -23.27
C PRO A 99 -5.15 0.83 -23.82
N GLN A 100 -5.07 -0.36 -24.44
CA GLN A 100 -3.81 -0.96 -24.90
C GLN A 100 -3.27 -0.33 -26.21
N ASP A 101 -4.07 0.51 -26.86
CA ASP A 101 -3.68 1.35 -27.98
C ASP A 101 -3.05 2.69 -27.54
N ASN A 102 -3.11 3.01 -26.23
CA ASN A 102 -2.48 4.21 -25.70
C ASN A 102 -0.93 4.08 -25.72
N PRO A 103 -0.20 5.00 -26.35
CA PRO A 103 1.26 4.89 -26.50
C PRO A 103 2.02 4.97 -25.16
N TRP A 104 1.43 5.54 -24.11
CA TRP A 104 2.04 5.59 -22.78
C TRP A 104 1.88 4.27 -22.03
N ILE A 105 0.72 3.62 -22.14
CA ILE A 105 0.47 2.29 -21.58
C ILE A 105 1.38 1.25 -22.24
N GLN A 106 1.58 1.33 -23.57
CA GLN A 106 2.51 0.44 -24.27
C GLN A 106 3.95 0.60 -23.78
N LYS A 107 4.41 1.84 -23.56
CA LYS A 107 5.74 2.12 -23.01
C LYS A 107 5.90 1.60 -21.59
N GLU A 108 4.89 1.82 -20.74
CA GLU A 108 4.91 1.34 -19.37
C GLU A 108 4.91 -0.19 -19.30
N ARG A 109 4.07 -0.87 -20.10
CA ARG A 109 4.06 -2.33 -20.18
C ARG A 109 5.41 -2.89 -20.58
N ALA A 110 6.02 -2.36 -21.64
CA ALA A 110 7.33 -2.80 -22.10
C ALA A 110 8.39 -2.65 -21.00
N TRP A 111 8.33 -1.57 -20.21
CA TRP A 111 9.22 -1.37 -19.07
C TRP A 111 8.94 -2.35 -17.93
N ARG A 112 7.68 -2.63 -17.59
CA ARG A 112 7.30 -3.60 -16.56
C ARG A 112 7.74 -5.02 -16.94
N GLU A 113 7.54 -5.43 -18.19
CA GLU A 113 8.02 -6.71 -18.72
C GLU A 113 9.55 -6.82 -18.63
N ALA A 114 10.26 -5.76 -19.02
CA ALA A 114 11.73 -5.74 -18.98
C ALA A 114 12.31 -5.76 -17.56
N THR A 115 11.54 -5.33 -16.56
CA THR A 115 11.98 -5.24 -15.15
C THR A 115 11.36 -6.32 -14.24
N GLY A 116 10.49 -7.19 -14.77
CA GLY A 116 9.80 -8.21 -13.98
C GLY A 116 8.73 -7.66 -13.04
N GLN A 117 8.09 -6.55 -13.41
CA GLN A 117 7.01 -5.88 -12.68
C GLN A 117 5.63 -6.09 -13.32
N LEU A 118 5.51 -7.11 -14.18
CA LEU A 118 4.24 -7.56 -14.73
C LEU A 118 3.65 -8.68 -13.87
#